data_AF-A0AA86VMJ7-F1
#
_entry.id   AF-A0AA86VMJ7-F1
#
_cell.length_a   1.000
_cell.length_b   1.000
_cell.length_c   1.000
_cell.angle_alpha   90.00
_cell.angle_beta   90.00
_cell.angle_gamma   90.00
#
_symmetry.space_group_name_H-M   'P 1'
#
loop_
_entity.id
_entity.type
_entity.pdbx_description
1 polymer ?
#
loop_
_entity_poly.entity_id
_entity_poly.type
_entity_poly.pdbx_seq_one_letter_code
_entity_poly.pdbx_strand_id
1 'polypeptide(L)'
;MAAPSISNMFFPFPKPHHRTFPLTHSKFPTPLTPTLNSVKLITRHSSSTSTVREQEHEEATTHHTEKSSHNYKPKLEEHVERLPQEWREIQGENDWAGLLEPMDPLLRMEVIRYGEMAQACYDAFDFDPFSKYCGSCRFTPRNFFSSLEMSRVGYTVTRYLYATANINLPNFFKHSRWSKMWSKHANWAGYVAVSDDAMTHLLGRRDITIAWRGTVTCLEWVADLMDFLKPISSNGVPCPDQTVKVESGFLELYTDKEKSCGYCKFSAREQVLTEVKRLLEIYGDEEVSITITGHSLGSALAILSAYDIAETGVNVMRDSRGVGVTVMSFSGPRVGNVRFKERLERLGVKVLRVVNVHDVVTKAPGILFNEQLPEAVMKVAEGLPWSYSHVGVELALDHKKSPFLNPNVDAVCAHNLEALLHLLDGYHGKGERFVLASGRDPALVNKGCDFLKDHHMIPPNWRQDANKGMIRSNDGRWMQPERPKLEDHPEDMHHHLTQLGLTLSDI
;
A
#
# COMPACT_ATOMS: atom_id res chain seq x y z
N MET A 1 -44.44 18.88 -28.83
CA MET A 1 -43.74 20.15 -28.54
C MET A 1 -42.26 19.83 -28.40
N ALA A 2 -41.49 20.21 -29.42
CA ALA A 2 -40.06 19.93 -29.53
C ALA A 2 -39.27 21.15 -29.01
N ALA A 3 -38.23 20.90 -28.22
CA ALA A 3 -37.30 21.91 -27.73
C ALA A 3 -36.15 22.12 -28.73
N PRO A 4 -35.58 23.33 -28.86
CA PRO A 4 -34.67 23.66 -29.96
C PRO A 4 -33.20 23.34 -29.65
N SER A 5 -32.51 22.96 -30.72
CA SER A 5 -31.05 22.76 -30.82
C SER A 5 -30.34 24.11 -30.93
N ILE A 6 -29.25 24.29 -30.17
CA ILE A 6 -28.35 25.45 -30.30
C ILE A 6 -27.06 24.97 -30.97
N SER A 7 -26.80 25.57 -32.13
CA SER A 7 -25.64 25.37 -32.98
C SER A 7 -24.58 26.45 -32.72
N ASN A 8 -23.31 26.02 -32.75
CA ASN A 8 -22.12 26.74 -33.20
C ASN A 8 -21.81 28.15 -32.64
N MET A 9 -20.85 28.21 -31.72
CA MET A 9 -19.89 29.34 -31.63
C MET A 9 -18.45 28.82 -31.63
N PHE A 10 -17.78 29.00 -32.76
CA PHE A 10 -16.34 28.80 -32.94
C PHE A 10 -15.58 29.96 -32.30
N PHE A 11 -14.70 29.67 -31.33
CA PHE A 11 -13.65 30.58 -30.90
C PHE A 11 -12.31 30.18 -31.56
N PRO A 12 -11.55 31.10 -32.18
CA PRO A 12 -10.29 30.78 -32.83
C PRO A 12 -9.16 30.66 -31.79
N PHE A 13 -8.49 29.52 -31.75
CA PHE A 13 -7.25 29.33 -30.99
C PHE A 13 -6.06 30.07 -31.67
N PRO A 14 -5.20 30.77 -30.93
CA PRO A 14 -3.96 31.31 -31.47
C PRO A 14 -2.91 30.21 -31.67
N LYS A 15 -2.26 30.24 -32.83
CA LYS A 15 -1.18 29.32 -33.25
C LYS A 15 0.05 29.43 -32.33
N PRO A 16 0.75 28.32 -32.02
CA PRO A 16 2.04 28.40 -31.33
C PRO A 16 3.14 28.86 -32.32
N HIS A 17 3.87 29.90 -31.93
CA HIS A 17 5.09 30.32 -32.63
C HIS A 17 6.20 29.28 -32.42
N HIS A 18 6.59 28.61 -33.50
CA HIS A 18 7.86 27.88 -33.57
C HIS A 18 9.02 28.86 -33.48
N ARG A 19 9.76 28.84 -32.36
CA ARG A 19 11.12 29.40 -32.28
C ARG A 19 12.11 28.30 -32.64
N THR A 20 12.63 28.36 -33.87
CA THR A 20 13.80 27.60 -34.32
C THR A 20 15.06 28.27 -33.79
N PHE A 21 15.86 27.54 -33.00
CA PHE A 21 17.25 27.92 -32.71
C PHE A 21 18.17 27.15 -33.67
N PRO A 22 19.11 27.83 -34.37
CA PRO A 22 20.01 27.16 -35.29
C PRO A 22 21.09 26.37 -34.54
N LEU A 23 21.26 25.10 -34.91
CA LEU A 23 22.39 24.24 -34.54
C LEU A 23 23.63 24.70 -35.32
N THR A 24 24.62 25.28 -34.63
CA THR A 24 25.96 25.49 -35.17
C THR A 24 26.85 24.29 -34.84
N HIS A 25 27.24 23.57 -35.89
CA HIS A 25 28.29 22.56 -35.83
C HIS A 25 29.63 23.21 -35.45
N SER A 26 30.28 22.68 -34.41
CA SER A 26 31.71 22.92 -34.19
C SER A 26 32.42 21.59 -33.92
N LYS A 27 33.50 21.38 -34.68
CA LYS A 27 34.32 20.19 -34.76
C LYS A 27 35.23 20.09 -33.52
N PHE A 28 35.30 18.91 -32.91
CA PHE A 28 36.35 18.58 -31.94
C PHE A 28 37.70 18.41 -32.64
N PRO A 29 38.77 18.90 -32.00
CA PRO A 29 39.95 18.05 -31.83
C PRO A 29 40.47 18.06 -30.38
N THR A 30 40.75 16.87 -29.85
CA THR A 30 41.70 16.64 -28.74
C THR A 30 43.13 16.84 -29.28
N PRO A 31 44.14 17.28 -28.47
CA PRO A 31 44.70 16.41 -27.42
C PRO A 31 45.25 17.08 -26.13
N LEU A 32 45.29 16.25 -25.07
CA LEU A 32 46.15 16.18 -23.86
C LEU A 32 47.17 17.30 -23.56
N THR A 33 47.08 17.96 -22.39
CA THR A 33 47.99 17.88 -21.20
C THR A 33 47.64 18.94 -20.12
N PRO A 34 48.00 18.72 -18.84
CA PRO A 34 47.44 19.45 -17.70
C PRO A 34 48.29 20.67 -17.29
N THR A 35 47.66 21.82 -17.06
CA THR A 35 48.28 22.97 -16.39
C THR A 35 47.38 23.46 -15.27
N LEU A 36 47.89 23.39 -14.05
CA LEU A 36 47.38 24.13 -12.88
C LEU A 36 47.19 25.59 -13.26
N ASN A 37 46.02 26.16 -12.93
CA ASN A 37 45.96 27.54 -12.46
C ASN A 37 44.71 27.78 -11.60
N SER A 38 44.99 28.35 -10.43
CA SER A 38 44.10 28.81 -9.37
C SER A 38 43.00 29.75 -9.87
N VAL A 39 41.75 29.50 -9.45
CA VAL A 39 40.68 30.50 -9.49
C VAL A 39 40.18 30.75 -8.06
N LYS A 40 40.22 32.03 -7.69
CA LYS A 40 39.92 32.58 -6.38
C LYS A 40 38.51 32.27 -5.89
N LEU A 41 38.44 31.72 -4.67
CA LEU A 41 37.24 31.57 -3.88
C LEU A 41 36.76 32.95 -3.40
N ILE A 42 35.52 33.33 -3.74
CA ILE A 42 34.83 34.45 -3.10
C ILE A 42 34.27 33.91 -1.79
N THR A 43 34.94 34.26 -0.69
CA THR A 43 34.51 34.00 0.69
C THR A 43 33.21 34.75 1.00
N ARG A 44 32.10 34.01 1.17
CA ARG A 44 31.00 34.41 2.05
C ARG A 44 31.25 33.78 3.43
N HIS A 45 31.78 34.57 4.35
CA HIS A 45 31.82 34.19 5.77
C HIS A 45 30.46 34.49 6.41
N SER A 46 29.81 33.46 6.97
CA SER A 46 29.10 33.42 8.27
C SER A 46 27.90 32.46 8.29
N SER A 47 28.12 31.19 8.69
CA SER A 47 27.20 30.34 9.49
C SER A 47 27.74 28.91 9.76
N SER A 48 29.06 28.70 9.76
CA SER A 48 29.64 27.34 9.75
C SER A 48 29.71 26.66 11.13
N THR A 49 29.54 27.39 12.24
CA THR A 49 29.71 26.84 13.59
C THR A 49 28.43 26.27 14.20
N SER A 50 27.24 26.68 13.73
CA SER A 50 25.97 26.09 14.16
C SER A 50 25.70 24.77 13.43
N THR A 51 25.97 24.73 12.13
CA THR A 51 25.81 23.54 11.28
C THR A 51 26.73 22.40 11.67
N VAL A 52 27.99 22.67 12.01
CA VAL A 52 28.93 21.63 12.46
C VAL A 52 28.54 21.07 13.84
N ARG A 53 28.06 21.92 14.77
CA ARG A 53 27.59 21.44 16.09
C ARG A 53 26.27 20.68 16.02
N GLU A 54 25.37 21.08 15.12
CA GLU A 54 24.15 20.32 14.82
C GLU A 54 24.51 18.96 14.20
N GLN A 55 25.44 18.92 13.25
CA GLN A 55 25.94 17.67 12.65
C GLN A 55 26.62 16.75 13.69
N GLU A 56 27.50 17.28 14.54
CA GLU A 56 28.18 16.48 15.59
C GLU A 56 27.18 15.93 16.62
N HIS A 57 26.15 16.70 16.98
CA HIS A 57 25.10 16.25 17.90
C HIS A 57 24.14 15.25 17.25
N GLU A 58 23.86 15.39 15.95
CA GLU A 58 23.04 14.47 15.17
C GLU A 58 23.77 13.13 14.90
N GLU A 59 25.06 13.16 14.54
CA GLU A 59 25.93 11.98 14.39
C GLU A 59 26.09 11.23 15.71
N ALA A 60 26.28 11.95 16.83
CA ALA A 60 26.29 11.34 18.15
C ALA A 60 24.95 10.67 18.49
N THR A 61 23.83 11.25 18.05
CA THR A 61 22.49 10.67 18.22
C THR A 61 22.30 9.42 17.38
N THR A 62 22.79 9.39 16.13
CA THR A 62 22.74 8.21 15.26
C THR A 62 23.61 7.07 15.82
N HIS A 63 24.84 7.35 16.22
CA HIS A 63 25.72 6.37 16.86
C HIS A 63 25.22 5.86 18.21
N HIS A 64 24.52 6.70 19.00
CA HIS A 64 23.83 6.23 20.21
C HIS A 64 22.65 5.31 19.89
N THR A 65 21.96 5.53 18.77
CA THR A 65 20.87 4.68 18.29
C THR A 65 21.39 3.32 17.83
N GLU A 66 22.54 3.28 17.14
CA GLU A 66 23.24 2.04 16.77
C GLU A 66 23.66 1.19 17.99
N LYS A 67 24.21 1.83 19.03
CA LYS A 67 24.55 1.13 20.28
C LYS A 67 23.31 0.64 21.03
N SER A 68 22.20 1.37 20.95
CA SER A 68 20.91 0.95 21.53
C SER A 68 20.30 -0.25 20.79
N SER A 69 20.45 -0.34 19.46
CA SER A 69 19.88 -1.46 18.68
C SER A 69 20.51 -2.81 19.04
N HIS A 70 21.81 -2.83 19.38
CA HIS A 70 22.50 -4.05 19.82
C HIS A 70 21.96 -4.59 21.15
N ASN A 71 21.54 -3.72 22.07
CA ASN A 71 20.89 -4.14 23.33
C ASN A 71 19.42 -4.49 23.16
N TYR A 72 18.79 -4.08 22.05
CA TYR A 72 17.38 -4.37 21.79
C TYR A 72 17.16 -5.75 21.15
N LYS A 73 18.08 -6.23 20.30
CA LYS A 73 17.99 -7.56 19.67
C LYS A 73 17.79 -8.74 20.66
N PRO A 74 18.53 -8.84 21.79
CA PRO A 74 18.32 -9.90 22.78
C PRO A 74 16.94 -9.81 23.46
N LYS A 75 16.38 -8.60 23.60
CA LYS A 75 15.02 -8.40 24.15
C LYS A 75 13.94 -8.76 23.14
N LEU A 76 14.19 -8.55 21.85
CA LEU A 76 13.24 -8.91 20.79
C LEU A 76 13.01 -10.42 20.73
N GLU A 77 14.06 -11.23 20.90
CA GLU A 77 13.95 -12.69 20.96
C GLU A 77 13.03 -13.14 22.11
N GLU A 78 13.21 -12.57 23.31
CA GLU A 78 12.35 -12.81 24.48
C GLU A 78 10.89 -12.38 24.22
N HIS A 79 10.68 -11.26 23.52
CA HIS A 79 9.34 -10.82 23.15
C HIS A 79 8.67 -11.81 22.19
N VAL A 80 9.38 -12.24 21.14
CA VAL A 80 8.86 -13.16 20.12
C VAL A 80 8.39 -14.49 20.71
N GLU A 81 9.02 -14.98 21.79
CA GLU A 81 8.60 -16.20 22.48
C GLU A 81 7.18 -16.12 23.08
N ARG A 82 6.65 -14.92 23.33
CA ARG A 82 5.29 -14.68 23.84
C ARG A 82 4.23 -14.62 22.74
N LEU A 83 4.64 -14.47 21.47
CA LEU A 83 3.71 -14.25 20.36
C LEU A 83 2.67 -15.37 20.22
N PRO A 84 3.00 -16.68 20.36
CA PRO A 84 1.99 -17.74 20.27
C PRO A 84 0.86 -17.65 21.30
N GLN A 85 1.11 -17.05 22.46
CA GLN A 85 0.12 -16.91 23.54
C GLN A 85 -0.64 -15.59 23.44
N GLU A 86 -0.01 -14.54 22.91
CA GLU A 86 -0.55 -13.18 22.90
C GLU A 86 -1.06 -12.72 21.52
N TRP A 87 -0.99 -13.57 20.49
CA TRP A 87 -1.29 -13.15 19.13
C TRP A 87 -2.69 -12.54 18.96
N ARG A 88 -3.69 -12.99 19.73
CA ARG A 88 -5.05 -12.44 19.66
C ARG A 88 -5.08 -10.98 20.09
N GLU A 89 -4.36 -10.64 21.15
CA GLU A 89 -4.20 -9.25 21.62
C GLU A 89 -3.49 -8.41 20.56
N ILE A 90 -2.41 -8.95 19.97
CA ILE A 90 -1.66 -8.28 18.89
C ILE A 90 -2.50 -8.10 17.62
N GLN A 91 -3.44 -9.03 17.35
CA GLN A 91 -4.42 -8.92 16.26
C GLN A 91 -5.67 -8.09 16.64
N GLY A 92 -5.66 -7.46 17.82
CA GLY A 92 -6.65 -6.44 18.19
C GLY A 92 -7.89 -6.96 18.90
N GLU A 93 -7.85 -8.14 19.54
CA GLU A 93 -8.98 -8.69 20.32
C GLU A 93 -9.62 -7.62 21.24
N ASN A 94 -8.78 -6.87 21.94
CA ASN A 94 -9.15 -5.77 22.83
C ASN A 94 -8.83 -4.37 22.24
N ASP A 95 -8.94 -4.22 20.92
CA ASP A 95 -8.75 -2.95 20.20
C ASP A 95 -7.41 -2.26 20.53
N TRP A 96 -6.36 -3.09 20.72
CA TRP A 96 -4.99 -2.67 21.08
C TRP A 96 -4.90 -1.79 22.33
N ALA A 97 -5.88 -1.88 23.24
CA ALA A 97 -5.89 -1.15 24.49
C ALA A 97 -4.61 -1.44 25.30
N GLY A 98 -3.86 -0.38 25.64
CA GLY A 98 -2.60 -0.50 26.37
C GLY A 98 -1.38 -0.94 25.55
N LEU A 99 -1.53 -1.21 24.24
CA LEU A 99 -0.42 -1.65 23.38
C LEU A 99 0.19 -0.53 22.52
N LEU A 100 -0.47 0.61 22.38
CA LEU A 100 -0.02 1.72 21.53
C LEU A 100 0.77 2.80 22.29
N GLU A 101 0.52 2.97 23.60
CA GLU A 101 1.11 4.02 24.43
C GLU A 101 1.40 3.50 25.86
N PRO A 102 2.67 3.15 26.18
CA PRO A 102 3.83 3.07 25.27
C PRO A 102 3.67 1.96 24.22
N MET A 103 4.39 2.07 23.12
CA MET A 103 4.28 1.12 22.00
C MET A 103 4.86 -0.24 22.39
N ASP A 104 4.00 -1.26 22.38
CA ASP A 104 4.37 -2.63 22.66
C ASP A 104 5.37 -3.17 21.60
N PRO A 105 6.48 -3.80 22.03
CA PRO A 105 7.49 -4.36 21.12
C PRO A 105 6.96 -5.40 20.13
N LEU A 106 6.06 -6.28 20.55
CA LEU A 106 5.49 -7.33 19.69
C LEU A 106 4.54 -6.70 18.67
N LEU A 107 3.68 -5.80 19.11
CA LEU A 107 2.77 -5.09 18.19
C LEU A 107 3.58 -4.31 17.15
N ARG A 108 4.64 -3.61 17.57
CA ARG A 108 5.52 -2.88 16.64
C ARG A 108 6.09 -3.82 15.57
N MET A 109 6.61 -4.97 15.97
CA MET A 109 7.16 -5.97 15.06
C MET A 109 6.12 -6.51 14.09
N GLU A 110 4.94 -6.93 14.57
CA GLU A 110 3.89 -7.48 13.70
C GLU A 110 3.36 -6.43 12.72
N VAL A 111 3.10 -5.21 13.18
CA VAL A 111 2.65 -4.12 12.30
C VAL A 111 3.71 -3.79 11.24
N ILE A 112 5.01 -3.77 11.60
CA ILE A 112 6.09 -3.62 10.61
C ILE A 112 6.05 -4.76 9.58
N ARG A 113 5.91 -6.03 10.01
CA ARG A 113 5.86 -7.18 9.09
C ARG A 113 4.74 -7.04 8.06
N TYR A 114 3.52 -6.72 8.50
CA TYR A 114 2.41 -6.52 7.58
C TYR A 114 2.61 -5.29 6.68
N GLY A 115 3.25 -4.24 7.19
CA GLY A 115 3.70 -3.10 6.40
C GLY A 115 4.71 -3.46 5.31
N GLU A 116 5.68 -4.33 5.61
CA GLU A 116 6.64 -4.84 4.63
C GLU A 116 5.95 -5.71 3.56
N MET A 117 4.93 -6.49 3.94
CA MET A 117 4.10 -7.24 2.98
C MET A 117 3.30 -6.32 2.06
N ALA A 118 2.82 -5.17 2.55
CA ALA A 118 2.24 -4.13 1.71
C ALA A 118 3.30 -3.46 0.81
N GLN A 119 4.51 -3.21 1.30
CA GLN A 119 5.61 -2.65 0.50
C GLN A 119 6.08 -3.60 -0.60
N ALA A 120 6.04 -4.92 -0.35
CA ALA A 120 6.35 -5.95 -1.34
C ALA A 120 5.50 -5.80 -2.61
N CYS A 121 4.26 -5.29 -2.50
CA CYS A 121 3.43 -4.99 -3.65
C CYS A 121 4.05 -3.91 -4.55
N TYR A 122 4.61 -2.85 -3.98
CA TYR A 122 5.27 -1.81 -4.76
C TYR A 122 6.57 -2.32 -5.38
N ASP A 123 7.39 -3.03 -4.60
CA ASP A 123 8.69 -3.49 -5.06
C ASP A 123 8.59 -4.54 -6.18
N ALA A 124 7.49 -5.32 -6.21
CA ALA A 124 7.23 -6.33 -7.23
C ALA A 124 6.47 -5.81 -8.45
N PHE A 125 5.82 -4.66 -8.40
CA PHE A 125 4.95 -4.18 -9.49
C PHE A 125 5.69 -3.46 -10.61
N ASP A 126 5.47 -3.86 -11.86
CA ASP A 126 6.11 -3.26 -13.02
C ASP A 126 5.47 -1.91 -13.40
N PHE A 127 6.08 -0.82 -12.94
CA PHE A 127 5.67 0.55 -13.23
C PHE A 127 6.18 1.09 -14.58
N ASP A 128 7.08 0.39 -15.28
CA ASP A 128 7.72 0.96 -16.47
C ASP A 128 6.75 0.96 -17.67
N PRO A 129 6.27 2.13 -18.15
CA PRO A 129 5.36 2.18 -19.29
C PRO A 129 6.00 1.69 -20.60
N PHE A 130 7.33 1.58 -20.66
CA PHE A 130 8.05 1.00 -21.79
C PHE A 130 8.23 -0.51 -21.67
N SER A 131 7.78 -1.13 -20.57
CA SER A 131 7.74 -2.58 -20.42
C SER A 131 6.51 -3.18 -21.13
N LYS A 132 6.68 -4.30 -21.83
CA LYS A 132 5.54 -5.10 -22.33
C LYS A 132 4.71 -5.72 -21.19
N TYR A 133 5.28 -5.75 -20.00
CA TYR A 133 4.68 -6.29 -18.76
C TYR A 133 4.28 -5.19 -17.77
N CYS A 134 4.30 -3.90 -18.17
CA CYS A 134 3.78 -2.79 -17.36
C CYS A 134 2.40 -3.13 -16.80
N GLY A 135 2.20 -2.99 -15.50
CA GLY A 135 0.93 -3.36 -14.86
C GLY A 135 0.90 -4.74 -14.20
N SER A 136 1.91 -5.59 -14.43
CA SER A 136 1.99 -6.95 -13.86
C SER A 136 2.96 -7.03 -12.67
N CYS A 137 2.92 -8.16 -11.96
CA CYS A 137 3.98 -8.55 -11.03
C CYS A 137 5.23 -9.00 -11.81
N ARG A 138 6.43 -8.60 -11.36
CA ARG A 138 7.71 -9.02 -11.95
C ARG A 138 8.05 -10.48 -11.67
N PHE A 139 7.53 -11.04 -10.59
CA PHE A 139 7.96 -12.32 -10.04
C PHE A 139 6.85 -13.36 -10.11
N THR A 140 7.22 -14.64 -10.13
CA THR A 140 6.27 -15.74 -9.99
C THR A 140 5.91 -15.95 -8.51
N PRO A 141 4.72 -16.49 -8.18
CA PRO A 141 4.31 -16.72 -6.79
C PRO A 141 5.36 -17.48 -5.97
N ARG A 142 5.94 -18.55 -6.56
CA ARG A 142 6.96 -19.39 -5.93
C ARG A 142 8.22 -18.63 -5.52
N ASN A 143 8.61 -17.61 -6.29
CA ASN A 143 9.85 -16.86 -6.07
C ASN A 143 9.59 -15.44 -5.56
N PHE A 144 8.35 -15.11 -5.17
CA PHE A 144 7.94 -13.73 -4.89
C PHE A 144 8.80 -13.11 -3.80
N PHE A 145 8.79 -13.68 -2.59
CA PHE A 145 9.53 -13.14 -1.45
C PHE A 145 11.04 -13.26 -1.60
N SER A 146 11.54 -14.37 -2.15
CA SER A 146 12.98 -14.54 -2.38
C SER A 146 13.55 -13.53 -3.37
N SER A 147 12.78 -13.17 -4.41
CA SER A 147 13.19 -12.16 -5.41
C SER A 147 13.17 -10.73 -4.86
N LEU A 148 12.48 -10.52 -3.74
CA LEU A 148 12.40 -9.26 -3.00
C LEU A 148 13.37 -9.21 -1.81
N GLU A 149 14.26 -10.20 -1.67
CA GLU A 149 15.17 -10.33 -0.52
C GLU A 149 14.45 -10.51 0.83
N MET A 150 13.18 -10.94 0.78
CA MET A 150 12.31 -11.21 1.95
C MET A 150 12.23 -12.72 2.26
N SER A 151 13.31 -13.47 2.06
CA SER A 151 13.31 -14.95 2.20
C SER A 151 12.98 -15.45 3.60
N ARG A 152 13.07 -14.59 4.62
CA ARG A 152 12.76 -14.90 6.02
C ARG A 152 11.34 -14.54 6.45
N VAL A 153 10.50 -14.10 5.52
CA VAL A 153 9.13 -13.68 5.86
C VAL A 153 8.30 -14.84 6.43
N GLY A 154 8.57 -16.08 5.98
CA GLY A 154 7.88 -17.28 6.46
C GLY A 154 6.49 -17.51 5.83
N TYR A 155 6.27 -17.02 4.60
CA TYR A 155 4.98 -17.11 3.90
C TYR A 155 5.17 -17.60 2.47
N THR A 156 4.17 -18.31 1.99
CA THR A 156 4.06 -18.74 0.59
C THR A 156 2.91 -18.00 -0.08
N VAL A 157 3.17 -17.36 -1.22
CA VAL A 157 2.12 -16.76 -2.04
C VAL A 157 1.32 -17.87 -2.71
N THR A 158 0.00 -17.87 -2.48
CA THR A 158 -0.92 -18.89 -3.01
C THR A 158 -1.75 -18.36 -4.16
N ARG A 159 -1.99 -17.03 -4.22
CA ARG A 159 -2.75 -16.41 -5.30
C ARG A 159 -2.30 -14.98 -5.60
N TYR A 160 -2.29 -14.62 -6.87
CA TYR A 160 -2.24 -13.23 -7.29
C TYR A 160 -3.63 -12.67 -7.54
N LEU A 161 -3.79 -11.41 -7.18
CA LEU A 161 -5.03 -10.67 -7.33
C LEU A 161 -4.90 -9.71 -8.50
N TYR A 162 -5.93 -9.64 -9.34
CA TYR A 162 -6.01 -8.75 -10.48
C TYR A 162 -7.30 -7.94 -10.43
N ALA A 163 -7.20 -6.65 -10.72
CA ALA A 163 -8.34 -5.75 -10.80
C ALA A 163 -8.40 -5.08 -12.18
N THR A 164 -9.61 -4.72 -12.60
CA THR A 164 -9.84 -4.11 -13.91
C THR A 164 -9.36 -2.67 -13.99
N ALA A 165 -9.10 -2.20 -15.20
CA ALA A 165 -8.90 -0.78 -15.49
C ALA A 165 -10.21 -0.02 -15.22
N ASN A 166 -10.33 0.65 -14.08
CA ASN A 166 -11.48 1.52 -13.80
C ASN A 166 -11.19 2.95 -14.30
N ILE A 167 -12.13 3.53 -15.05
CA ILE A 167 -12.10 4.92 -15.54
C ILE A 167 -12.12 5.91 -14.37
N ASN A 168 -12.74 5.55 -13.24
CA ASN A 168 -12.83 6.39 -12.04
C ASN A 168 -11.55 6.42 -11.20
N LEU A 169 -10.56 5.56 -11.49
CA LEU A 169 -9.24 5.54 -10.84
C LEU A 169 -8.12 5.38 -11.88
N PRO A 170 -7.96 6.35 -12.80
CA PRO A 170 -7.06 6.23 -13.95
C PRO A 170 -5.59 6.02 -13.54
N ASN A 171 -5.22 6.49 -12.35
CA ASN A 171 -3.87 6.41 -11.80
C ASN A 171 -3.48 5.04 -11.22
N PHE A 172 -4.46 4.21 -10.85
CA PHE A 172 -4.22 2.83 -10.40
C PHE A 172 -3.83 1.92 -11.56
N PHE A 173 -4.45 2.16 -12.72
CA PHE A 173 -4.16 1.45 -13.95
C PHE A 173 -2.92 2.04 -14.63
N LYS A 174 -1.98 1.20 -15.04
CA LYS A 174 -0.75 1.64 -15.71
C LYS A 174 -0.71 1.02 -17.09
N HIS A 175 -0.83 1.87 -18.10
CA HIS A 175 -0.83 1.45 -19.50
C HIS A 175 0.61 1.26 -19.99
N SER A 176 0.87 0.10 -20.61
CA SER A 176 2.05 -0.04 -21.47
C SER A 176 1.88 0.83 -22.72
N ARG A 177 2.97 1.46 -23.16
CA ARG A 177 3.05 2.14 -24.46
C ARG A 177 3.17 1.17 -25.63
N TRP A 178 3.32 -0.14 -25.35
CA TRP A 178 3.37 -1.18 -26.35
C TRP A 178 1.98 -1.65 -26.77
N SER A 179 1.80 -1.88 -28.08
CA SER A 179 0.53 -2.37 -28.64
C SER A 179 0.22 -3.84 -28.33
N LYS A 180 1.25 -4.64 -28.04
CA LYS A 180 1.16 -6.06 -27.62
C LYS A 180 1.51 -6.21 -26.14
N MET A 181 0.69 -5.62 -25.28
CA MET A 181 0.82 -5.72 -23.82
C MET A 181 0.28 -7.05 -23.28
N TRP A 182 0.67 -7.42 -22.06
CA TRP A 182 0.21 -8.64 -21.39
C TRP A 182 -1.30 -8.64 -21.06
N SER A 183 -1.87 -7.47 -20.75
CA SER A 183 -3.32 -7.25 -20.63
C SER A 183 -3.68 -5.81 -20.94
N LYS A 184 -4.82 -5.59 -21.61
CA LYS A 184 -5.40 -4.26 -21.86
C LYS A 184 -6.36 -3.80 -20.77
N HIS A 185 -6.79 -4.72 -19.92
CA HIS A 185 -7.92 -4.53 -19.01
C HIS A 185 -7.59 -4.83 -17.56
N ALA A 186 -6.40 -5.39 -17.26
CA ALA A 186 -6.05 -5.90 -15.93
C ALA A 186 -4.72 -5.32 -15.45
N ASN A 187 -4.67 -4.95 -14.18
CA ASN A 187 -3.44 -4.70 -13.43
C ASN A 187 -3.37 -5.66 -12.26
N TRP A 188 -2.15 -6.05 -11.90
CA TRP A 188 -1.90 -6.77 -10.66
C TRP A 188 -2.22 -5.86 -9.48
N ALA A 189 -3.09 -6.34 -8.60
CA ALA A 189 -3.69 -5.60 -7.50
C ALA A 189 -3.16 -6.04 -6.13
N GLY A 190 -2.45 -7.16 -6.05
CA GLY A 190 -1.96 -7.69 -4.78
C GLY A 190 -1.83 -9.21 -4.79
N TYR A 191 -1.79 -9.80 -3.61
CA TYR A 191 -1.64 -11.23 -3.46
C TYR A 191 -2.28 -11.76 -2.17
N VAL A 192 -2.54 -13.07 -2.16
CA VAL A 192 -2.85 -13.85 -0.96
C VAL A 192 -1.66 -14.75 -0.68
N ALA A 193 -1.25 -14.80 0.58
CA ALA A 193 -0.20 -15.66 1.07
C ALA A 193 -0.64 -16.37 2.36
N VAL A 194 0.02 -17.47 2.68
CA VAL A 194 -0.19 -18.20 3.93
C VAL A 194 1.14 -18.50 4.59
N SER A 195 1.19 -18.38 5.91
CA SER A 195 2.37 -18.73 6.71
C SER A 195 2.75 -20.20 6.50
N ASP A 196 4.05 -20.47 6.38
CA ASP A 196 4.59 -21.83 6.40
C ASP A 196 4.57 -22.43 7.81
N ASP A 197 4.94 -23.70 7.97
CA ASP A 197 4.83 -24.40 9.26
C ASP A 197 5.76 -23.82 10.34
N ALA A 198 6.95 -23.36 9.95
CA ALA A 198 7.89 -22.76 10.88
C ALA A 198 7.35 -21.42 11.40
N MET A 199 6.80 -20.62 10.48
CA MET A 199 6.16 -19.35 10.81
C MET A 199 4.87 -19.54 11.61
N THR A 200 4.06 -20.53 11.25
CA THR A 200 2.83 -20.89 11.98
C THR A 200 3.12 -21.22 13.44
N HIS A 201 4.18 -21.99 13.69
CA HIS A 201 4.63 -22.29 15.04
C HIS A 201 5.08 -21.03 15.80
N LEU A 202 5.81 -20.13 15.14
CA LEU A 202 6.24 -18.85 15.72
C LEU A 202 5.05 -17.92 16.06
N LEU A 203 4.03 -17.93 15.20
CA LEU A 203 2.84 -17.10 15.33
C LEU A 203 1.80 -17.66 16.32
N GLY A 204 1.89 -18.96 16.63
CA GLY A 204 0.87 -19.72 17.37
C GLY A 204 -0.42 -19.97 16.59
N ARG A 205 -0.43 -19.71 15.27
CA ARG A 205 -1.59 -19.83 14.38
C ARG A 205 -1.16 -19.88 12.92
N ARG A 206 -1.97 -20.49 12.06
CA ARG A 206 -1.85 -20.38 10.62
C ARG A 206 -2.41 -19.03 10.18
N ASP A 207 -1.54 -18.13 9.76
CA ASP A 207 -1.95 -16.81 9.28
C ASP A 207 -2.14 -16.81 7.77
N ILE A 208 -3.35 -16.43 7.32
CA ILE A 208 -3.68 -16.12 5.93
C ILE A 208 -3.55 -14.60 5.77
N THR A 209 -2.61 -14.16 4.93
CA THR A 209 -2.41 -12.74 4.66
C THR A 209 -2.91 -12.33 3.28
N ILE A 210 -3.68 -11.26 3.21
CA ILE A 210 -4.09 -10.62 1.96
C ILE A 210 -3.42 -9.24 1.88
N ALA A 211 -2.55 -9.04 0.90
CA ALA A 211 -1.84 -7.77 0.70
C ALA A 211 -2.34 -7.07 -0.56
N TRP A 212 -2.84 -5.85 -0.40
CA TRP A 212 -3.34 -5.01 -1.49
C TRP A 212 -2.33 -3.93 -1.88
N ARG A 213 -2.12 -3.76 -3.18
CA ARG A 213 -1.29 -2.71 -3.78
C ARG A 213 -2.03 -1.38 -3.78
N GLY A 214 -1.36 -0.31 -3.36
CA GLY A 214 -1.85 1.06 -3.55
C GLY A 214 -1.46 1.68 -4.90
N THR A 215 -1.69 2.98 -5.04
CA THR A 215 -1.22 3.76 -6.21
C THR A 215 0.18 4.33 -5.93
N VAL A 216 0.90 4.72 -6.99
CA VAL A 216 2.19 5.42 -6.87
C VAL A 216 2.02 6.94 -6.97
N THR A 217 1.08 7.42 -7.79
CA THR A 217 0.82 8.86 -7.97
C THR A 217 -0.24 9.33 -6.96
N CYS A 218 0.17 9.47 -5.70
CA CYS A 218 -0.77 9.52 -4.56
C CYS A 218 -1.63 10.79 -4.43
N LEU A 219 -1.24 11.93 -4.99
CA LEU A 219 -2.07 13.16 -4.87
C LEU A 219 -3.06 13.32 -6.02
N GLU A 220 -2.71 12.86 -7.23
CA GLU A 220 -3.58 12.99 -8.40
C GLU A 220 -4.83 12.12 -8.27
N TRP A 221 -4.70 10.89 -7.74
CA TRP A 221 -5.86 10.00 -7.60
C TRP A 221 -6.87 10.49 -6.55
N VAL A 222 -6.43 11.20 -5.50
CA VAL A 222 -7.35 11.77 -4.50
C VAL A 222 -8.24 12.84 -5.12
N ALA A 223 -7.72 13.59 -6.12
CA ALA A 223 -8.52 14.52 -6.90
C ALA A 223 -9.41 13.83 -7.95
N ASP A 224 -9.00 12.66 -8.43
CA ASP A 224 -9.78 11.82 -9.37
C ASP A 224 -10.94 11.09 -8.67
N LEU A 225 -10.91 10.97 -7.34
CA LEU A 225 -11.96 10.34 -6.55
C LEU A 225 -13.25 11.16 -6.68
N MET A 226 -14.25 10.61 -7.37
CA MET A 226 -15.58 11.18 -7.36
C MET A 226 -16.12 10.99 -5.94
N ASP A 227 -16.18 12.06 -5.14
CA ASP A 227 -16.69 12.11 -3.77
C ASP A 227 -18.18 11.64 -3.69
N PHE A 228 -18.45 10.37 -3.98
CA PHE A 228 -19.79 9.82 -4.11
C PHE A 228 -19.89 8.44 -3.45
N LEU A 229 -20.62 8.42 -2.34
CA LEU A 229 -20.96 7.22 -1.61
C LEU A 229 -22.08 6.45 -2.30
N LYS A 230 -21.86 5.16 -2.57
CA LYS A 230 -22.86 4.24 -3.13
C LYS A 230 -23.15 3.10 -2.16
N PRO A 231 -24.41 2.60 -2.07
CA PRO A 231 -24.73 1.42 -1.27
C PRO A 231 -23.84 0.24 -1.66
N ILE A 232 -23.22 -0.42 -0.68
CA ILE A 232 -22.27 -1.51 -0.94
C ILE A 232 -22.93 -2.71 -1.65
N SER A 233 -24.22 -2.93 -1.35
CA SER A 233 -25.12 -3.89 -1.98
C SER A 233 -25.28 -3.72 -3.49
N SER A 234 -25.06 -2.52 -4.02
CA SER A 234 -25.31 -2.20 -5.42
C SER A 234 -24.37 -2.92 -6.40
N ASN A 235 -23.25 -3.45 -5.92
CA ASN A 235 -22.28 -4.22 -6.70
C ASN A 235 -22.17 -5.69 -6.21
N GLY A 236 -23.23 -6.20 -5.57
CA GLY A 236 -23.35 -7.62 -5.22
C GLY A 236 -22.57 -8.07 -3.97
N VAL A 237 -22.00 -7.14 -3.20
CA VAL A 237 -21.52 -7.41 -1.83
C VAL A 237 -22.74 -7.47 -0.90
N PRO A 238 -23.01 -8.57 -0.19
CA PRO A 238 -24.15 -8.68 0.70
C PRO A 238 -24.17 -7.54 1.71
N CYS A 239 -25.33 -6.94 1.93
CA CYS A 239 -25.58 -6.07 3.08
C CYS A 239 -27.09 -5.91 3.23
N PRO A 240 -27.68 -6.27 4.40
CA PRO A 240 -29.11 -6.10 4.62
C PRO A 240 -29.50 -4.61 4.75
N ASP A 241 -28.56 -3.75 5.10
CA ASP A 241 -28.77 -2.32 5.33
C ASP A 241 -28.33 -1.48 4.12
N GLN A 242 -29.28 -0.95 3.37
CA GLN A 242 -29.03 -0.12 2.19
C GLN A 242 -28.41 1.26 2.51
N THR A 243 -28.36 1.64 3.80
CA THR A 243 -27.72 2.87 4.25
C THR A 243 -26.21 2.70 4.46
N VAL A 244 -25.70 1.47 4.43
CA VAL A 244 -24.26 1.17 4.42
C VAL A 244 -23.71 1.52 3.04
N LYS A 245 -22.92 2.60 2.99
CA LYS A 245 -22.36 3.11 1.74
C LYS A 245 -20.84 3.20 1.82
N VAL A 246 -20.21 2.93 0.69
CA VAL A 246 -18.76 3.02 0.49
C VAL A 246 -18.46 3.90 -0.71
N GLU A 247 -17.21 4.36 -0.81
CA GLU A 247 -16.73 5.09 -1.98
C GLU A 247 -16.88 4.22 -3.24
N SER A 248 -17.48 4.80 -4.27
CA SER A 248 -17.82 4.12 -5.52
C SER A 248 -16.62 3.53 -6.28
N GLY A 249 -15.53 4.28 -6.43
CA GLY A 249 -14.32 3.84 -7.13
C GLY A 249 -13.64 2.65 -6.45
N PHE A 250 -13.59 2.62 -5.12
CA PHE A 250 -13.07 1.48 -4.36
C PHE A 250 -13.94 0.24 -4.57
N LEU A 251 -15.26 0.40 -4.51
CA LEU A 251 -16.22 -0.70 -4.71
C LEU A 251 -16.12 -1.27 -6.13
N GLU A 252 -16.14 -0.41 -7.14
CA GLU A 252 -16.00 -0.82 -8.53
C GLU A 252 -14.67 -1.52 -8.79
N LEU A 253 -13.55 -0.96 -8.30
CA LEU A 253 -12.24 -1.60 -8.45
C LEU A 253 -12.20 -3.01 -7.83
N TYR A 254 -12.93 -3.22 -6.73
CA TYR A 254 -13.04 -4.50 -6.06
C TYR A 254 -13.97 -5.49 -6.78
N THR A 255 -15.06 -5.00 -7.40
CA THR A 255 -16.14 -5.86 -7.93
C THR A 255 -16.17 -6.00 -9.45
N ASP A 256 -15.55 -5.11 -10.20
CA ASP A 256 -15.61 -5.10 -11.65
C ASP A 256 -14.83 -6.27 -12.26
N LYS A 257 -15.31 -6.73 -13.42
CA LYS A 257 -14.72 -7.84 -14.17
C LYS A 257 -14.88 -7.65 -15.66
N GLU A 258 -13.93 -8.17 -16.42
CA GLU A 258 -13.92 -8.13 -17.88
C GLU A 258 -13.89 -9.57 -18.40
N LYS A 259 -15.04 -10.07 -18.85
CA LYS A 259 -15.23 -11.48 -19.25
C LYS A 259 -14.28 -11.92 -20.36
N SER A 260 -13.84 -10.99 -21.22
CA SER A 260 -12.92 -11.26 -22.31
C SER A 260 -11.44 -11.31 -21.88
N CYS A 261 -11.12 -10.92 -20.64
CA CYS A 261 -9.77 -10.90 -20.12
C CYS A 261 -9.51 -12.13 -19.21
N GLY A 262 -8.51 -12.96 -19.53
CA GLY A 262 -8.16 -14.13 -18.70
C GLY A 262 -7.88 -13.79 -17.23
N TYR A 263 -7.22 -12.65 -16.97
CA TYR A 263 -6.88 -12.21 -15.60
C TYR A 263 -8.03 -11.61 -14.82
N CYS A 264 -8.99 -10.95 -15.49
CA CYS A 264 -10.12 -10.28 -14.84
C CYS A 264 -11.47 -10.88 -15.25
N LYS A 265 -11.49 -12.14 -15.71
CA LYS A 265 -12.73 -12.90 -15.93
C LYS A 265 -13.55 -12.98 -14.64
N PHE A 266 -12.83 -13.05 -13.52
CA PHE A 266 -13.36 -12.93 -12.18
C PHE A 266 -12.89 -11.62 -11.56
N SER A 267 -13.75 -10.99 -10.76
CA SER A 267 -13.41 -9.75 -10.05
C SER A 267 -12.38 -10.00 -8.95
N ALA A 268 -11.76 -8.92 -8.46
CA ALA A 268 -10.81 -9.02 -7.36
C ALA A 268 -11.49 -9.59 -6.09
N ARG A 269 -12.76 -9.24 -5.86
CA ARG A 269 -13.65 -9.85 -4.87
C ARG A 269 -13.74 -11.36 -5.01
N GLU A 270 -14.14 -11.85 -6.18
CA GLU A 270 -14.31 -13.29 -6.43
C GLU A 270 -12.98 -14.05 -6.21
N GLN A 271 -11.86 -13.46 -6.61
CA GLN A 271 -10.52 -14.03 -6.41
C GLN A 271 -10.13 -14.12 -4.92
N VAL A 272 -10.45 -13.11 -4.11
CA VAL A 272 -10.18 -13.14 -2.66
C VAL A 272 -11.06 -14.14 -1.94
N LEU A 273 -12.39 -14.07 -2.13
CA LEU A 273 -13.32 -14.90 -1.37
C LEU A 273 -13.11 -16.39 -1.64
N THR A 274 -12.83 -16.76 -2.89
CA THR A 274 -12.55 -18.16 -3.25
C THR A 274 -11.24 -18.66 -2.67
N GLU A 275 -10.19 -17.83 -2.65
CA GLU A 275 -8.90 -18.24 -2.08
C GLU A 275 -8.94 -18.36 -0.57
N VAL A 276 -9.58 -17.42 0.12
CA VAL A 276 -9.79 -17.52 1.57
C VAL A 276 -10.60 -18.77 1.87
N LYS A 277 -11.68 -19.04 1.13
CA LYS A 277 -12.48 -20.26 1.30
C LYS A 277 -11.63 -21.52 1.14
N ARG A 278 -10.82 -21.59 0.08
CA ARG A 278 -9.94 -22.72 -0.20
C ARG A 278 -8.93 -22.96 0.93
N LEU A 279 -8.28 -21.89 1.41
CA LEU A 279 -7.28 -21.98 2.48
C LEU A 279 -7.92 -22.40 3.81
N LEU A 280 -9.11 -21.89 4.13
CA LEU A 280 -9.86 -22.31 5.32
C LEU A 280 -10.31 -23.77 5.25
N GLU A 281 -10.55 -24.32 4.06
CA GLU A 281 -10.82 -25.75 3.90
C GLU A 281 -9.57 -26.62 4.06
N ILE A 282 -8.40 -26.13 3.60
CA ILE A 282 -7.12 -26.85 3.72
C ILE A 282 -6.65 -26.89 5.18
N TYR A 283 -6.77 -25.76 5.89
CA TYR A 283 -6.27 -25.60 7.26
C TYR A 283 -7.40 -25.63 8.30
N GLY A 284 -8.53 -26.28 7.98
CA GLY A 284 -9.73 -26.29 8.82
C GLY A 284 -9.51 -26.90 10.21
N ASP A 285 -8.51 -27.78 10.36
CA ASP A 285 -8.16 -28.43 11.62
C ASP A 285 -7.13 -27.65 12.46
N GLU A 286 -6.65 -26.50 11.96
CA GLU A 286 -5.70 -25.63 12.66
C GLU A 286 -6.39 -24.42 13.31
N GLU A 287 -5.65 -23.72 14.17
CA GLU A 287 -6.00 -22.36 14.60
C GLU A 287 -5.59 -21.39 13.48
N VAL A 288 -6.54 -20.62 12.95
CA VAL A 288 -6.32 -19.78 11.76
C VAL A 288 -6.64 -18.32 12.07
N SER A 289 -5.90 -17.39 11.44
CA SER A 289 -6.24 -15.96 11.36
C SER A 289 -6.27 -15.47 9.92
N ILE A 290 -7.03 -14.40 9.66
CA ILE A 290 -6.98 -13.66 8.40
C ILE A 290 -6.49 -12.26 8.70
N THR A 291 -5.30 -11.90 8.22
CA THR A 291 -4.76 -10.55 8.32
C THR A 291 -4.71 -9.89 6.94
N ILE A 292 -5.20 -8.68 6.84
CA ILE A 292 -5.30 -7.94 5.58
C ILE A 292 -4.49 -6.66 5.71
N THR A 293 -3.70 -6.34 4.70
CA THR A 293 -2.85 -5.16 4.73
C THR A 293 -2.82 -4.42 3.42
N GLY A 294 -2.55 -3.13 3.49
CA GLY A 294 -2.42 -2.29 2.32
C GLY A 294 -2.07 -0.86 2.70
N HIS A 295 -1.47 -0.17 1.73
CA HIS A 295 -1.10 1.23 1.84
C HIS A 295 -1.89 2.08 0.86
N SER A 296 -2.24 3.31 1.23
CA SER A 296 -2.98 4.24 0.36
C SER A 296 -4.29 3.60 -0.14
N LEU A 297 -4.57 3.60 -1.45
CA LEU A 297 -5.70 2.85 -2.05
C LEU A 297 -5.73 1.36 -1.64
N GLY A 298 -4.58 0.71 -1.45
CA GLY A 298 -4.52 -0.67 -0.99
C GLY A 298 -5.12 -0.83 0.41
N SER A 299 -5.00 0.19 1.27
CA SER A 299 -5.67 0.19 2.57
C SER A 299 -7.19 0.25 2.45
N ALA A 300 -7.73 0.99 1.47
CA ALA A 300 -9.17 1.05 1.26
C ALA A 300 -9.71 -0.31 0.81
N LEU A 301 -9.02 -0.97 -0.13
CA LEU A 301 -9.34 -2.34 -0.56
C LEU A 301 -9.18 -3.36 0.58
N ALA A 302 -8.19 -3.17 1.46
CA ALA A 302 -8.02 -4.01 2.64
C ALA A 302 -9.23 -3.95 3.58
N ILE A 303 -9.70 -2.75 3.91
CA ILE A 303 -10.90 -2.55 4.74
C ILE A 303 -12.17 -3.08 4.05
N LEU A 304 -12.33 -2.81 2.76
CA LEU A 304 -13.49 -3.26 1.98
C LEU A 304 -13.56 -4.79 1.86
N SER A 305 -12.42 -5.44 1.61
CA SER A 305 -12.35 -6.91 1.55
C SER A 305 -12.53 -7.56 2.92
N ALA A 306 -12.04 -6.95 4.00
CA ALA A 306 -12.29 -7.42 5.37
C ALA A 306 -13.79 -7.41 5.71
N TYR A 307 -14.47 -6.32 5.35
CA TYR A 307 -15.93 -6.22 5.48
C TYR A 307 -16.63 -7.35 4.73
N ASP A 308 -16.32 -7.54 3.45
CA ASP A 308 -16.99 -8.51 2.59
C ASP A 308 -16.73 -9.95 3.03
N ILE A 309 -15.52 -10.28 3.48
CA ILE A 309 -15.19 -11.59 4.06
C ILE A 309 -16.09 -11.89 5.27
N ALA A 310 -16.22 -10.93 6.18
CA ALA A 310 -17.01 -11.10 7.40
C ALA A 310 -18.52 -11.09 7.14
N GLU A 311 -19.01 -10.17 6.29
CA GLU A 311 -20.42 -10.03 5.95
C GLU A 311 -20.94 -11.20 5.09
N THR A 312 -20.11 -11.73 4.18
CA THR A 312 -20.42 -12.95 3.42
C THR A 312 -20.30 -14.21 4.29
N GLY A 313 -19.63 -14.13 5.45
CA GLY A 313 -19.42 -15.25 6.37
C GLY A 313 -18.37 -16.25 5.88
N VAL A 314 -17.43 -15.83 5.02
CA VAL A 314 -16.36 -16.70 4.51
C VAL A 314 -15.41 -17.10 5.64
N ASN A 315 -15.21 -16.23 6.62
CA ASN A 315 -14.40 -16.47 7.81
C ASN A 315 -15.07 -17.39 8.86
N VAL A 316 -16.20 -18.02 8.54
CA VAL A 316 -16.85 -18.99 9.43
C VAL A 316 -16.54 -20.41 8.94
N MET A 317 -15.87 -21.20 9.80
CA MET A 317 -15.52 -22.59 9.54
C MET A 317 -16.75 -23.50 9.53
N ARG A 318 -16.60 -24.73 9.01
CA ARG A 318 -17.69 -25.72 8.92
C ARG A 318 -18.26 -26.13 10.27
N ASP A 319 -17.45 -26.08 11.32
CA ASP A 319 -17.83 -26.36 12.71
C ASP A 319 -18.38 -25.12 13.45
N SER A 320 -18.71 -24.06 12.72
CA SER A 320 -19.19 -22.78 13.24
C SER A 320 -18.18 -21.96 14.05
N ARG A 321 -16.89 -22.33 14.07
CA ARG A 321 -15.84 -21.46 14.60
C ARG A 321 -15.66 -20.24 13.69
N GLY A 322 -15.68 -19.05 14.29
CA GLY A 322 -15.32 -17.81 13.60
C GLY A 322 -13.81 -17.61 13.58
N VAL A 323 -13.28 -17.24 12.42
CA VAL A 323 -11.88 -16.86 12.22
C VAL A 323 -11.77 -15.34 12.33
N GLY A 324 -10.82 -14.88 13.16
CA GLY A 324 -10.56 -13.45 13.34
C GLY A 324 -10.08 -12.80 12.05
N VAL A 325 -10.64 -11.62 11.73
CA VAL A 325 -10.26 -10.81 10.57
C VAL A 325 -9.72 -9.47 11.07
N THR A 326 -8.45 -9.21 10.75
CA THR A 326 -7.75 -8.01 11.20
C THR A 326 -7.14 -7.27 10.03
N VAL A 327 -7.23 -5.93 10.04
CA VAL A 327 -6.67 -5.05 9.02
C VAL A 327 -5.55 -4.21 9.61
N MET A 328 -4.36 -4.31 9.02
CA MET A 328 -3.23 -3.41 9.28
C MET A 328 -3.12 -2.41 8.12
N SER A 329 -3.67 -1.22 8.34
CA SER A 329 -3.82 -0.13 7.36
C SER A 329 -2.69 0.88 7.50
N PHE A 330 -2.11 1.30 6.37
CA PHE A 330 -1.06 2.32 6.32
C PHE A 330 -1.50 3.48 5.44
N SER A 331 -1.61 4.69 6.02
CA SER A 331 -1.97 5.91 5.29
C SER A 331 -3.23 5.76 4.41
N GLY A 332 -4.22 5.00 4.90
CA GLY A 332 -5.46 4.74 4.17
C GLY A 332 -6.43 5.93 4.17
N PRO A 333 -7.17 6.17 3.07
CA PRO A 333 -8.26 7.13 3.03
C PRO A 333 -9.49 6.62 3.83
N ARG A 334 -10.50 7.47 4.01
CA ARG A 334 -11.83 7.02 4.47
C ARG A 334 -12.49 6.14 3.41
N VAL A 335 -13.18 5.08 3.82
CA VAL A 335 -13.73 4.06 2.90
C VAL A 335 -15.24 4.17 2.71
N GLY A 336 -15.96 4.58 3.75
CA GLY A 336 -17.42 4.65 3.73
C GLY A 336 -17.98 5.61 4.76
N ASN A 337 -19.30 5.60 4.89
CA ASN A 337 -20.02 6.43 5.86
C ASN A 337 -20.02 5.83 7.27
N VAL A 338 -20.64 6.55 8.22
CA VAL A 338 -20.78 6.08 9.61
C VAL A 338 -21.51 4.74 9.71
N ARG A 339 -22.48 4.45 8.82
CA ARG A 339 -23.20 3.16 8.82
C ARG A 339 -22.29 2.01 8.41
N PHE A 340 -21.39 2.24 7.46
CA PHE A 340 -20.34 1.28 7.12
C PHE A 340 -19.41 1.02 8.30
N LYS A 341 -18.96 2.07 9.00
CA LYS A 341 -18.17 1.94 10.24
C LYS A 341 -18.88 1.05 11.27
N GLU A 342 -20.11 1.42 11.66
CA GLU A 342 -20.86 0.70 12.68
C GLU A 342 -21.12 -0.76 12.29
N ARG A 343 -21.36 -1.04 11.01
CA ARG A 343 -21.59 -2.40 10.54
C ARG A 343 -20.30 -3.22 10.58
N LEU A 344 -19.18 -2.65 10.15
CA LEU A 344 -17.86 -3.30 10.20
C LEU A 344 -17.46 -3.66 11.64
N GLU A 345 -17.68 -2.74 12.59
CA GLU A 345 -17.45 -2.99 14.03
C GLU A 345 -18.37 -4.09 14.57
N ARG A 346 -19.65 -4.11 14.18
CA ARG A 346 -20.61 -5.17 14.56
C ARG A 346 -20.26 -6.54 13.99
N LEU A 347 -19.55 -6.61 12.87
CA LEU A 347 -19.04 -7.86 12.30
C LEU A 347 -17.79 -8.39 13.03
N GLY A 348 -17.24 -7.63 14.00
CA GLY A 348 -16.07 -8.04 14.76
C GLY A 348 -14.74 -7.88 14.01
N VAL A 349 -14.73 -7.18 12.87
CA VAL A 349 -13.49 -6.89 12.13
C VAL A 349 -12.65 -5.88 12.92
N LYS A 350 -11.38 -6.19 13.12
CA LYS A 350 -10.43 -5.30 13.80
C LYS A 350 -9.64 -4.51 12.78
N VAL A 351 -9.47 -3.20 12.99
CA VAL A 351 -8.73 -2.33 12.06
C VAL A 351 -7.78 -1.42 12.85
N LEU A 352 -6.48 -1.53 12.59
CA LEU A 352 -5.46 -0.61 13.07
C LEU A 352 -5.00 0.27 11.90
N ARG A 353 -5.15 1.59 12.05
CA ARG A 353 -4.73 2.59 11.05
C ARG A 353 -3.47 3.28 11.51
N VAL A 354 -2.35 2.99 10.86
CA VAL A 354 -1.09 3.70 11.04
C VAL A 354 -1.08 4.91 10.10
N VAL A 355 -0.93 6.11 10.65
CA VAL A 355 -1.01 7.35 9.87
C VAL A 355 0.14 8.29 10.23
N ASN A 356 0.64 9.03 9.23
CA ASN A 356 1.47 10.21 9.47
C ASN A 356 0.55 11.42 9.62
N VAL A 357 0.65 12.18 10.71
CA VAL A 357 -0.27 13.32 10.98
C VAL A 357 -0.19 14.45 9.94
N HIS A 358 0.89 14.48 9.16
CA HIS A 358 1.10 15.44 8.07
C HIS A 358 0.71 14.88 6.70
N ASP A 359 0.25 13.64 6.62
CA ASP A 359 -0.30 13.05 5.41
C ASP A 359 -1.71 13.64 5.13
N VAL A 360 -1.94 14.08 3.90
CA VAL A 360 -3.21 14.66 3.47
C VAL A 360 -4.19 13.60 2.97
N VAL A 361 -3.70 12.44 2.52
CA VAL A 361 -4.53 11.38 1.94
C VAL A 361 -5.46 10.79 2.99
N THR A 362 -4.96 10.64 4.22
CA THR A 362 -5.74 10.16 5.36
C THR A 362 -6.90 11.08 5.71
N LYS A 363 -6.90 12.34 5.27
CA LYS A 363 -7.96 13.32 5.52
C LYS A 363 -9.04 13.32 4.44
N ALA A 364 -8.88 12.50 3.40
CA ALA A 364 -9.80 12.37 2.28
C ALA A 364 -10.45 10.98 2.26
N PRO A 365 -11.60 10.81 1.57
CA PRO A 365 -12.56 11.85 1.16
C PRO A 365 -13.23 12.56 2.36
N GLY A 366 -13.92 13.68 2.10
CA GLY A 366 -14.72 14.37 3.14
C GLY A 366 -13.96 15.38 4.02
N ILE A 367 -13.06 16.19 3.45
CA ILE A 367 -12.29 17.22 4.19
C ILE A 367 -13.21 18.21 4.94
N LEU A 368 -14.42 18.49 4.42
CA LEU A 368 -15.39 19.44 5.00
C LEU A 368 -16.45 18.79 5.91
N PHE A 369 -16.83 17.52 5.68
CA PHE A 369 -17.89 16.82 6.43
C PHE A 369 -17.42 15.44 6.87
N ASN A 370 -16.84 15.36 8.07
CA ASN A 370 -16.28 14.13 8.64
C ASN A 370 -16.53 14.03 10.15
N GLU A 371 -16.05 12.93 10.76
CA GLU A 371 -16.20 12.60 12.18
C GLU A 371 -15.70 13.65 13.19
N GLN A 372 -14.95 14.67 12.76
CA GLN A 372 -14.51 15.77 13.62
C GLN A 372 -15.60 16.83 13.83
N LEU A 373 -16.72 16.76 13.09
CA LEU A 373 -17.86 17.66 13.29
C LEU A 373 -18.67 17.29 14.55
N PRO A 374 -19.29 18.27 15.23
CA PRO A 374 -20.14 17.99 16.38
C PRO A 374 -21.26 16.98 16.07
N GLU A 375 -21.61 16.13 17.03
CA GLU A 375 -22.57 15.02 16.85
C GLU A 375 -23.94 15.50 16.31
N ALA A 376 -24.40 16.67 16.73
CA ALA A 376 -25.65 17.27 16.23
C ALA A 376 -25.59 17.64 14.74
N VAL A 377 -24.41 18.07 14.25
CA VAL A 377 -24.19 18.39 12.83
C VAL A 377 -24.04 17.10 12.03
N MET A 378 -23.35 16.10 12.58
CA MET A 378 -23.24 14.77 11.95
C MET A 378 -24.60 14.10 11.78
N LYS A 379 -25.50 14.15 12.77
CA LYS A 379 -26.86 13.59 12.63
C LYS A 379 -27.68 14.22 11.50
N VAL A 380 -27.41 15.49 11.18
CA VAL A 380 -28.06 16.20 10.05
C VAL A 380 -27.33 15.89 8.73
N ALA A 381 -26.01 15.75 8.76
CA ALA A 381 -25.17 15.46 7.60
C ALA A 381 -25.08 13.96 7.25
N GLU A 382 -25.52 13.05 8.12
CA GLU A 382 -25.54 11.58 7.91
C GLU A 382 -26.29 11.18 6.63
N GLY A 383 -27.28 11.97 6.22
CA GLY A 383 -28.02 11.77 4.97
C GLY A 383 -27.33 12.29 3.71
N LEU A 384 -26.25 13.07 3.83
CA LEU A 384 -25.55 13.65 2.70
C LEU A 384 -24.55 12.65 2.08
N PRO A 385 -24.41 12.60 0.74
CA PRO A 385 -23.55 11.62 0.07
C PRO A 385 -22.04 11.84 0.25
N TRP A 386 -21.64 12.81 1.08
CA TRP A 386 -20.26 13.26 1.30
C TRP A 386 -19.78 13.03 2.73
N SER A 387 -20.59 12.38 3.59
CA SER A 387 -20.23 12.12 4.99
C SER A 387 -19.46 10.81 5.12
N TYR A 388 -18.14 10.93 5.19
CA TYR A 388 -17.24 9.79 5.36
C TYR A 388 -16.81 9.65 6.83
N SER A 389 -16.48 8.43 7.23
CA SER A 389 -15.97 8.14 8.58
C SER A 389 -14.82 7.15 8.55
N HIS A 390 -13.79 7.42 9.35
CA HIS A 390 -12.75 6.42 9.62
C HIS A 390 -13.29 5.27 10.45
N VAL A 391 -12.76 4.07 10.20
CA VAL A 391 -13.01 2.85 10.97
C VAL A 391 -11.77 2.47 11.79
N GLY A 392 -11.99 1.78 12.91
CA GLY A 392 -10.90 1.23 13.72
C GLY A 392 -10.11 2.23 14.56
N VAL A 393 -9.01 1.73 15.11
CA VAL A 393 -8.11 2.42 16.05
C VAL A 393 -6.99 3.12 15.28
N GLU A 394 -6.66 4.35 15.68
CA GLU A 394 -5.60 5.15 15.04
C GLU A 394 -4.30 5.10 15.83
N LEU A 395 -3.20 4.78 15.13
CA LEU A 395 -1.83 5.01 15.58
C LEU A 395 -1.25 6.20 14.80
N ALA A 396 -1.28 7.37 15.42
CA ALA A 396 -0.79 8.62 14.84
C ALA A 396 0.73 8.80 15.07
N LEU A 397 1.47 8.87 13.97
CA LEU A 397 2.91 9.08 13.93
C LEU A 397 3.23 10.48 13.40
N ASP A 398 4.30 11.10 13.91
CA ASP A 398 4.74 12.42 13.48
C ASP A 398 6.15 12.36 12.92
N HIS A 399 6.27 12.50 11.60
CA HIS A 399 7.56 12.41 10.92
C HIS A 399 8.58 13.46 11.38
N LYS A 400 8.11 14.59 11.92
CA LYS A 400 8.98 15.66 12.46
C LYS A 400 9.70 15.26 13.74
N LYS A 401 9.34 14.12 14.35
CA LYS A 401 10.01 13.55 15.53
C LYS A 401 11.24 12.71 15.16
N SER A 402 11.33 12.24 13.92
CA SER A 402 12.48 11.46 13.47
C SER A 402 13.68 12.38 13.22
N PRO A 403 14.86 12.12 13.81
CA PRO A 403 16.06 12.88 13.49
C PRO A 403 16.58 12.59 12.08
N PHE A 404 16.11 11.53 11.42
CA PHE A 404 16.56 11.09 10.09
C PHE A 404 15.80 11.76 8.96
N LEU A 405 14.53 12.12 9.19
CA LEU A 405 13.64 12.64 8.16
C LEU A 405 13.74 14.15 8.05
N ASN A 406 13.62 14.67 6.83
CA ASN A 406 13.54 16.10 6.59
C ASN A 406 12.12 16.61 6.98
N PRO A 407 12.00 17.57 7.92
CA PRO A 407 10.70 18.00 8.45
C PRO A 407 9.90 18.92 7.52
N ASN A 408 10.51 19.40 6.43
CA ASN A 408 9.94 20.41 5.52
C ASN A 408 9.67 19.87 4.11
N VAL A 409 9.49 18.56 3.97
CA VAL A 409 9.22 17.90 2.67
C VAL A 409 7.76 18.08 2.23
N ASP A 410 7.50 17.74 0.96
CA ASP A 410 6.17 17.78 0.39
C ASP A 410 5.22 16.71 0.97
N ALA A 411 3.93 16.89 0.67
CA ALA A 411 2.88 15.96 1.12
C ALA A 411 3.01 14.55 0.52
N VAL A 412 3.74 14.38 -0.60
CA VAL A 412 3.97 13.07 -1.22
C VAL A 412 4.92 12.25 -0.36
N CYS A 413 5.99 12.88 0.15
CA CYS A 413 6.92 12.23 1.08
C CYS A 413 6.21 11.85 2.39
N ALA A 414 5.35 12.70 2.93
CA ALA A 414 4.59 12.39 4.14
C ALA A 414 3.68 11.15 4.00
N HIS A 415 3.29 10.81 2.77
CA HIS A 415 2.49 9.64 2.41
C HIS A 415 3.34 8.40 2.05
N ASN A 416 4.67 8.43 2.23
CA ASN A 416 5.53 7.31 1.87
C ASN A 416 5.42 6.16 2.90
N LEU A 417 5.16 4.93 2.43
CA LEU A 417 5.03 3.75 3.28
C LEU A 417 6.32 3.44 4.06
N GLU A 418 7.49 3.46 3.41
CA GLU A 418 8.76 3.18 4.07
C GLU A 418 9.11 4.20 5.16
N ALA A 419 8.74 5.47 4.95
CA ALA A 419 8.81 6.48 5.99
C ALA A 419 7.88 6.16 7.16
N LEU A 420 6.67 5.66 6.90
CA LEU A 420 5.74 5.26 7.95
C LEU A 420 6.26 4.06 8.77
N LEU A 421 6.89 3.09 8.11
CA LEU A 421 7.54 1.95 8.77
C LEU A 421 8.79 2.36 9.57
N HIS A 422 9.58 3.30 9.05
CA HIS A 422 10.68 3.94 9.80
C HIS A 422 10.17 4.63 11.05
N LEU A 423 9.05 5.36 10.96
CA LEU A 423 8.46 6.03 12.10
C LEU A 423 7.93 5.05 13.13
N LEU A 424 7.31 3.97 12.68
CA LEU A 424 6.82 2.90 13.54
C LEU A 424 7.96 2.22 14.30
N ASP A 425 9.08 1.93 13.63
CA ASP A 425 10.26 1.35 14.27
C ASP A 425 10.82 2.24 15.38
N GLY A 426 10.78 3.57 15.18
CA GLY A 426 11.31 4.54 16.12
C GLY A 426 10.33 5.05 17.19
N TYR A 427 9.05 4.67 17.11
CA TYR A 427 8.00 5.17 18.00
C TYR A 427 7.92 4.35 19.29
N HIS A 428 7.99 5.05 20.44
CA HIS A 428 7.90 4.44 21.79
C HIS A 428 6.69 4.92 22.60
N GLY A 429 6.00 5.98 22.16
CA GLY A 429 4.87 6.57 22.88
C GLY A 429 4.85 8.10 22.75
N LYS A 430 3.75 8.73 23.15
CA LYS A 430 3.64 10.19 23.17
C LYS A 430 4.62 10.80 24.15
N GLY A 431 5.40 11.77 23.69
CA GLY A 431 6.40 12.47 24.50
C GLY A 431 7.73 11.72 24.66
N GLU A 432 7.78 10.45 24.26
CA GLU A 432 9.00 9.65 24.29
C GLU A 432 9.96 10.05 23.16
N ARG A 433 11.25 9.77 23.39
CA ARG A 433 12.30 10.02 22.39
C ARG A 433 12.15 9.04 21.21
N PHE A 434 12.38 9.55 20.00
CA PHE A 434 12.52 8.69 18.82
C PHE A 434 13.82 7.89 18.88
N VAL A 435 13.72 6.55 18.88
CA VAL A 435 14.86 5.63 18.90
C VAL A 435 14.47 4.38 18.10
N LEU A 436 15.24 4.01 17.07
CA LEU A 436 14.96 2.79 16.31
C LEU A 436 15.01 1.56 17.22
N ALA A 437 13.88 0.84 17.32
CA ALA A 437 13.75 -0.33 18.17
C ALA A 437 14.49 -1.53 17.55
N SER A 438 14.12 -1.92 16.33
CA SER A 438 14.77 -3.04 15.64
C SER A 438 16.07 -2.66 14.94
N GLY A 439 16.30 -1.36 14.72
CA GLY A 439 17.40 -0.87 13.90
C GLY A 439 17.08 -0.99 12.42
N ARG A 440 15.81 -0.76 12.03
CA ARG A 440 15.40 -0.72 10.63
C ARG A 440 16.28 0.26 9.85
N ASP A 441 16.79 -0.17 8.70
CA ASP A 441 17.70 0.65 7.90
C ASP A 441 16.98 1.89 7.36
N PRO A 442 17.42 3.12 7.73
CA PRO A 442 16.82 4.36 7.24
C PRO A 442 16.86 4.48 5.72
N ALA A 443 17.82 3.83 5.04
CA ALA A 443 17.95 3.91 3.59
C ALA A 443 16.70 3.43 2.85
N LEU A 444 15.88 2.55 3.47
CA LEU A 444 14.62 2.07 2.90
C LEU A 444 13.62 3.21 2.62
N VAL A 445 13.66 4.29 3.40
CA VAL A 445 12.80 5.47 3.21
C VAL A 445 12.93 6.05 1.79
N ASN A 446 14.16 6.12 1.27
CA ASN A 446 14.43 6.71 -0.04
C ASN A 446 14.20 5.73 -1.21
N LYS A 447 13.56 4.57 -1.00
CA LYS A 447 13.20 3.64 -2.10
C LYS A 447 12.47 4.35 -3.23
N GLY A 448 11.44 5.13 -2.88
CA GLY A 448 10.54 5.80 -3.84
C GLY A 448 10.29 7.27 -3.54
N CYS A 449 11.15 7.93 -2.76
CA CYS A 449 11.05 9.37 -2.49
C CYS A 449 12.43 9.96 -2.10
N ASP A 450 12.43 11.25 -1.75
CA ASP A 450 13.57 12.00 -1.21
C ASP A 450 13.21 12.60 0.15
N PHE A 451 13.17 11.77 1.19
CA PHE A 451 12.63 12.16 2.51
C PHE A 451 13.67 12.14 3.63
N LEU A 452 14.77 11.41 3.46
CA LEU A 452 15.90 11.50 4.39
C LEU A 452 16.57 12.87 4.31
N LYS A 453 17.19 13.31 5.41
CA LYS A 453 18.07 14.49 5.39
C LYS A 453 19.31 14.24 4.52
N ASP A 454 19.72 15.25 3.75
CA ASP A 454 20.83 15.20 2.80
C ASP A 454 22.15 14.69 3.40
N HIS A 455 22.43 14.98 4.68
CA HIS A 455 23.68 14.58 5.33
C HIS A 455 23.84 13.06 5.47
N HIS A 456 22.75 12.28 5.36
CA HIS A 456 22.82 10.82 5.30
C HIS A 456 23.35 10.30 3.96
N MET A 457 23.43 11.16 2.93
CA MET A 457 24.01 10.84 1.62
C MET A 457 23.40 9.61 0.93
N ILE A 458 22.14 9.28 1.25
CA ILE A 458 21.39 8.18 0.62
C ILE A 458 20.71 8.71 -0.64
N PRO A 459 21.01 8.17 -1.82
CA PRO A 459 20.39 8.62 -3.06
C PRO A 459 18.87 8.52 -3.02
N PRO A 460 18.12 9.56 -3.41
CA PRO A 460 16.68 9.50 -3.49
C PRO A 460 16.20 8.60 -4.63
N ASN A 461 15.01 8.03 -4.46
CA ASN A 461 14.37 7.15 -5.45
C ASN A 461 15.30 6.03 -5.96
N TRP A 462 16.09 5.43 -5.05
CA TRP A 462 17.15 4.51 -5.46
C TRP A 462 16.62 3.17 -5.94
N ARG A 463 15.39 2.77 -5.56
CA ARG A 463 14.84 1.47 -5.93
C ARG A 463 14.59 1.42 -7.43
N GLN A 464 15.43 0.65 -8.11
CA GLN A 464 15.30 0.30 -9.52
C GLN A 464 15.91 -1.07 -9.77
N ASP A 465 15.52 -1.72 -10.85
CA ASP A 465 16.19 -2.94 -11.30
C ASP A 465 17.49 -2.58 -12.02
N ALA A 466 18.51 -3.43 -11.91
CA ALA A 466 19.76 -3.26 -12.65
C ALA A 466 19.47 -3.09 -14.15
N ASN A 467 20.03 -2.06 -14.77
CA ASN A 467 19.79 -1.70 -16.18
C ASN A 467 18.30 -1.57 -16.54
N LYS A 468 17.44 -1.18 -15.59
CA LYS A 468 15.98 -1.14 -15.74
C LYS A 468 15.37 -2.49 -16.17
N GLY A 469 16.00 -3.60 -15.78
CA GLY A 469 15.55 -4.95 -16.09
C GLY A 469 15.97 -5.46 -17.48
N MET A 470 16.75 -4.69 -18.24
CA MET A 470 17.33 -5.16 -19.50
C MET A 470 18.45 -6.18 -19.21
N ILE A 471 18.52 -7.25 -19.99
CA ILE A 471 19.58 -8.26 -19.91
C ILE A 471 20.35 -8.33 -21.22
N ARG A 472 21.64 -8.68 -21.12
CA ARG A 472 22.48 -8.94 -22.29
C ARG A 472 22.42 -10.42 -22.64
N SER A 473 21.93 -10.74 -23.83
CA SER A 473 21.85 -12.11 -24.34
C SER A 473 23.23 -12.64 -24.76
N ASN A 474 23.31 -13.95 -25.00
CA ASN A 474 24.55 -14.64 -25.38
C ASN A 474 25.16 -14.15 -26.72
N ASP A 475 24.32 -13.62 -27.61
CA ASP A 475 24.74 -12.98 -28.87
C ASP A 475 25.15 -11.50 -28.69
N GLY A 476 25.16 -11.00 -27.45
CA GLY A 476 25.62 -9.67 -27.07
C GLY A 476 24.58 -8.57 -27.18
N ARG A 477 23.33 -8.86 -27.58
CA ARG A 477 22.23 -7.89 -27.69
C ARG A 477 21.61 -7.59 -26.32
N TRP A 478 21.04 -6.40 -26.17
CA TRP A 478 20.26 -6.05 -24.98
C TRP A 478 18.77 -6.26 -25.27
N MET A 479 18.09 -6.99 -24.39
CA MET A 479 16.68 -7.32 -24.55
C MET A 479 15.95 -7.29 -23.21
N GLN A 480 14.64 -7.04 -23.27
CA GLN A 480 13.78 -7.27 -22.12
C GLN A 480 13.55 -8.78 -21.98
N PRO A 481 13.82 -9.39 -20.81
CA PRO A 481 13.63 -10.82 -20.63
C PRO A 481 12.17 -11.20 -20.84
N GLU A 482 11.92 -12.37 -21.42
CA GLU A 482 10.59 -12.97 -21.41
C GLU A 482 10.24 -13.38 -19.97
N ARG A 483 9.06 -12.97 -19.50
CA ARG A 483 8.49 -13.47 -18.25
C ARG A 483 7.62 -14.70 -18.55
N PRO A 484 7.62 -15.71 -17.66
CA PRO A 484 6.64 -16.79 -17.73
C PRO A 484 5.24 -16.20 -17.82
N LYS A 485 4.39 -16.77 -18.68
CA LYS A 485 2.96 -16.49 -18.59
C LYS A 485 2.51 -17.05 -17.25
N LEU A 486 1.98 -16.17 -16.39
CA LEU A 486 1.30 -16.62 -15.20
C LEU A 486 0.05 -17.40 -15.66
N GLU A 487 -0.19 -18.55 -15.05
CA GLU A 487 -1.33 -19.40 -15.39
C GLU A 487 -2.65 -18.62 -15.21
N ASP A 488 -3.66 -19.01 -15.97
CA ASP A 488 -5.02 -18.50 -15.79
C ASP A 488 -5.52 -18.84 -14.37
N HIS A 489 -6.69 -18.29 -14.00
CA HIS A 489 -7.33 -18.63 -12.73
C HIS A 489 -7.44 -20.15 -12.56
N PRO A 490 -7.14 -20.69 -11.36
CA PRO A 490 -7.20 -22.13 -11.12
C PRO A 490 -8.61 -22.68 -11.33
N GLU A 491 -8.67 -23.94 -11.76
CA GLU A 491 -9.92 -24.60 -12.16
C GLU A 491 -10.95 -24.67 -11.02
N ASP A 492 -10.47 -24.70 -9.78
CA ASP A 492 -11.26 -24.77 -8.54
C ASP A 492 -12.05 -23.49 -8.21
N MET A 493 -11.80 -22.37 -8.91
CA MET A 493 -12.50 -21.11 -8.68
C MET A 493 -14.02 -21.25 -8.84
N HIS A 494 -14.49 -21.95 -9.88
CA HIS A 494 -15.92 -22.15 -10.09
C HIS A 494 -16.54 -22.99 -8.96
N HIS A 495 -15.79 -23.97 -8.46
CA HIS A 495 -16.23 -24.82 -7.36
C HIS A 495 -16.46 -23.98 -6.09
N HIS A 496 -15.48 -23.17 -5.69
CA HIS A 496 -15.62 -22.33 -4.50
C HIS A 496 -16.64 -21.19 -4.68
N LEU A 497 -16.78 -20.61 -5.88
CA LEU A 497 -17.85 -19.63 -6.13
C LEU A 497 -19.25 -20.26 -5.96
N THR A 498 -19.43 -21.50 -6.40
CA THR A 498 -20.69 -22.23 -6.24
C THR A 498 -21.00 -22.43 -4.76
N GLN A 499 -20.02 -22.87 -3.98
CA GLN A 499 -20.17 -23.03 -2.53
C GLN A 499 -20.53 -21.72 -1.81
N LEU A 500 -20.01 -20.59 -2.31
CA LEU A 500 -20.29 -19.26 -1.78
C LEU A 500 -21.62 -18.67 -2.27
N GLY A 501 -22.34 -19.35 -3.18
CA GLY A 501 -23.56 -18.81 -3.80
C GLY A 501 -23.30 -17.61 -4.72
N LEU A 502 -22.07 -17.45 -5.22
CA LEU A 502 -21.64 -16.33 -6.06
C LEU A 502 -21.63 -16.67 -7.57
N THR A 503 -21.98 -17.89 -7.94
CA THR A 503 -22.22 -18.22 -9.35
C THR A 503 -23.44 -17.47 -9.86
N LEU A 504 -23.31 -16.86 -11.04
CA LEU A 504 -24.47 -16.44 -11.81
C LEU A 504 -25.35 -17.69 -12.01
N SER A 505 -26.54 -17.69 -11.43
CA SER A 505 -27.63 -18.48 -12.00
C SER A 505 -27.79 -17.95 -13.42
N ASP A 506 -27.37 -18.72 -14.42
CA ASP A 506 -27.78 -18.45 -15.80
C ASP A 506 -29.31 -18.56 -15.84
N ILE A 507 -29.99 -17.40 -15.77
CA ILE A 507 -31.38 -17.21 -16.16
C ILE A 507 -31.43 -16.00 -17.08
#